data_AF-A0A6A3AAY8-F1
#
_entry.id   AF-A0A6A3AAY8-F1
#
_cell.length_a   1.000
_cell.length_b   1.000
_cell.length_c   1.000
_cell.angle_alpha   90.00
_cell.angle_beta   90.00
_cell.angle_gamma   90.00
#
_symmetry.space_group_name_H-M   'P 1'
#
loop_
_entity.id
_entity.type
_entity.pdbx_description
1 polymer ?
#
loop_
_entity_poly.entity_id
_entity_poly.type
_entity_poly.pdbx_seq_one_letter_code
_entity_poly.pdbx_strand_id
1 'polypeptide(L)'
;MFIVLMSFNGLPWLFLGVPTSSSLLYKEEFEKMKEKNPDNIRLDFAVSREQTTDKGEKMYIQTRMAEFAKELWELLKRDNTFVYMCGLKGMEKGIDDIMVSLAAADGE
;
A
#
# COMPACT_ATOMS: atom_id res chain seq x y z
N MET A 1 -6.42 3.18 -7.70
CA MET A 1 -5.21 2.38 -8.00
C MET A 1 -4.91 1.54 -6.77
N PHE A 2 -4.66 0.24 -6.89
CA PHE A 2 -4.63 -0.65 -5.73
C PHE A 2 -3.41 -1.57 -5.72
N ILE A 3 -2.86 -1.78 -4.53
CA ILE A 3 -1.89 -2.84 -4.24
C ILE A 3 -2.45 -3.63 -3.07
N VAL A 4 -2.52 -4.95 -3.21
CA VAL A 4 -2.89 -5.85 -2.14
C VAL A 4 -1.71 -6.74 -1.82
N LEU A 5 -1.22 -6.67 -0.57
CA LEU A 5 -0.36 -7.70 -0.03
C LEU A 5 -1.22 -8.70 0.73
N MET A 6 -1.11 -9.98 0.39
CA MET A 6 -1.81 -11.08 1.03
C MET A 6 -0.82 -12.09 1.56
N SER A 7 -0.83 -12.36 2.86
CA SER A 7 -0.21 -13.56 3.41
C SER A 7 -1.22 -14.71 3.35
N PHE A 8 -0.82 -15.91 2.92
CA PHE A 8 -1.72 -17.09 2.94
C PHE A 8 -2.13 -17.40 4.39
N ASN A 9 -3.44 -17.50 4.68
CA ASN A 9 -4.04 -17.53 6.04
C ASN A 9 -3.70 -16.31 6.94
N GLY A 10 -3.28 -15.18 6.36
CA GLY A 10 -2.86 -13.99 7.10
C GLY A 10 -3.41 -12.68 6.56
N LEU A 11 -3.10 -11.61 7.31
CA LEU A 11 -3.55 -10.22 7.18
C LEU A 11 -3.53 -9.65 5.75
N PRO A 12 -4.69 -9.51 5.06
CA PRO A 12 -4.77 -8.71 3.85
C PRO A 12 -4.46 -7.25 4.15
N TRP A 13 -3.49 -6.68 3.43
CA TRP A 13 -3.13 -5.27 3.51
C TRP A 13 -3.37 -4.58 2.17
N LEU A 14 -4.38 -3.71 2.14
CA LEU A 14 -4.76 -2.94 0.97
C LEU A 14 -4.18 -1.53 1.02
N PHE A 15 -3.45 -1.16 -0.03
CA PHE A 15 -3.11 0.22 -0.34
C PHE A 15 -3.97 0.71 -1.51
N LEU A 16 -4.66 1.84 -1.33
CA LEU A 16 -5.48 2.46 -2.38
C LEU A 16 -5.07 3.91 -2.61
N GLY A 17 -4.57 4.19 -3.82
CA GLY A 17 -4.25 5.53 -4.31
C GLY A 17 -5.38 6.15 -5.15
N VAL A 18 -5.80 7.36 -4.79
CA VAL A 18 -6.84 8.16 -5.47
C VAL A 18 -6.47 9.65 -5.51
N PRO A 19 -7.06 10.46 -6.41
CA PRO A 19 -6.83 11.91 -6.43
C PRO A 19 -7.48 12.63 -5.24
N THR A 20 -8.73 12.30 -4.90
CA THR A 20 -9.54 12.99 -3.88
C THR A 20 -10.27 11.97 -3.01
N SER A 21 -10.69 12.37 -1.80
CA SER A 21 -11.47 11.52 -0.90
C SER A 21 -12.80 11.09 -1.51
N SER A 22 -13.42 11.93 -2.34
CA SER A 22 -14.63 11.59 -3.11
C SER A 22 -14.41 10.48 -4.15
N SER A 23 -13.16 10.21 -4.50
CA SER A 23 -12.79 9.17 -5.46
C SER A 23 -12.40 7.85 -4.78
N LEU A 24 -12.54 7.74 -3.45
CA LEU A 24 -12.30 6.50 -2.70
C LEU A 24 -13.37 5.46 -3.03
N LEU A 25 -13.06 4.62 -4.02
CA LEU A 25 -13.94 3.54 -4.45
C LEU A 25 -14.15 2.55 -3.30
N TYR A 26 -15.41 2.20 -3.04
CA TYR A 26 -15.83 1.20 -2.06
C TYR A 26 -15.36 1.46 -0.62
N LYS A 27 -15.19 2.74 -0.27
CA LYS A 27 -14.69 3.14 1.06
C LYS A 27 -15.50 2.50 2.18
N GLU A 28 -16.83 2.60 2.11
CA GLU A 28 -17.72 2.07 3.15
C GLU A 28 -17.62 0.55 3.27
N GLU A 29 -17.49 -0.18 2.16
CA GLU A 29 -17.35 -1.62 2.16
C GLU A 29 -16.03 -2.05 2.79
N PHE A 30 -14.92 -1.38 2.45
CA PHE A 30 -13.62 -1.64 3.07
C PHE A 30 -13.63 -1.31 4.57
N GLU A 31 -14.20 -0.17 4.96
CA GLU A 31 -14.35 0.21 6.37
C GLU A 31 -15.20 -0.82 7.14
N LYS A 32 -16.34 -1.27 6.58
CA LYS A 32 -17.16 -2.35 7.16
C LYS A 32 -16.40 -3.68 7.26
N MET A 33 -15.53 -4.01 6.30
CA MET A 33 -14.67 -5.19 6.39
C MET A 33 -13.69 -5.07 7.55
N LYS A 34 -13.11 -3.88 7.76
CA LYS A 34 -12.22 -3.59 8.89
C LYS A 34 -12.94 -3.62 10.23
N GLU A 35 -14.15 -3.11 10.31
CA GLU A 35 -14.96 -3.20 11.53
C GLU A 35 -15.30 -4.64 11.91
N LYS A 36 -15.60 -5.49 10.92
CA LYS A 36 -15.92 -6.91 11.17
C LYS A 36 -14.71 -7.74 11.60
N ASN A 37 -13.53 -7.40 11.09
CA ASN A 37 -12.29 -8.15 11.30
C ASN A 37 -11.11 -7.20 11.54
N PRO A 38 -11.09 -6.46 12.67
CA PRO A 38 -10.11 -5.38 12.89
C PRO A 38 -8.65 -5.88 12.92
N ASP A 39 -8.43 -7.10 13.39
CA ASP A 39 -7.10 -7.70 13.48
C ASP A 39 -6.69 -8.44 12.20
N ASN A 40 -7.59 -8.53 11.21
CA ASN A 40 -7.40 -9.35 10.02
C ASN A 40 -7.65 -8.60 8.70
N ILE A 41 -7.58 -7.27 8.71
CA ILE A 41 -7.40 -6.45 7.49
C ILE A 41 -6.73 -5.12 7.83
N ARG A 42 -5.77 -4.71 6.99
CA ARG A 42 -5.18 -3.37 7.02
C ARG A 42 -5.55 -2.61 5.77
N LEU A 43 -5.83 -1.33 5.95
CA LEU A 43 -6.30 -0.42 4.91
C LEU A 43 -5.53 0.88 5.02
N ASP A 44 -4.84 1.26 3.94
CA ASP A 44 -4.08 2.49 3.84
C ASP A 44 -4.46 3.24 2.57
N PHE A 45 -5.01 4.45 2.77
CA PHE A 45 -5.45 5.32 1.69
C PHE A 45 -4.39 6.38 1.38
N ALA A 46 -4.11 6.59 0.11
CA ALA A 46 -3.22 7.63 -0.42
C ALA A 46 -4.01 8.61 -1.28
N VAL A 47 -4.33 9.78 -0.72
CA VAL A 47 -5.17 10.80 -1.37
C VAL A 47 -4.30 11.95 -1.88
N SER A 48 -3.84 11.84 -3.12
CA SER A 48 -2.74 12.67 -3.66
C SER A 48 -2.98 14.18 -3.75
N ARG A 49 -4.23 14.66 -3.72
CA ARG A 49 -4.56 16.10 -3.74
C ARG A 49 -4.89 16.68 -2.37
N GLU A 50 -5.02 15.85 -1.34
CA GLU A 50 -5.49 16.25 -0.01
C GLU A 50 -4.51 15.89 1.10
N GLN A 51 -3.67 14.88 0.87
CA GLN A 51 -2.64 14.43 1.80
C GLN A 51 -1.26 14.78 1.27
N THR A 52 -0.38 15.18 2.18
CA THR A 52 1.03 15.48 1.88
C THR A 52 1.94 14.81 2.90
N THR A 53 3.18 14.55 2.51
CA THR A 53 4.24 14.10 3.44
C THR A 53 4.73 15.27 4.29
N ASP A 54 5.56 14.98 5.29
CA ASP A 54 6.27 16.00 6.09
C ASP A 54 7.11 16.96 5.23
N LYS A 55 7.49 16.54 4.01
CA LYS A 55 8.24 17.34 3.03
C LYS A 55 7.34 18.12 2.07
N GLY A 56 6.02 18.05 2.23
CA GLY A 56 5.04 18.72 1.36
C GLY A 56 4.81 18.02 0.02
N GLU A 57 5.28 16.78 -0.15
CA GLU A 57 5.08 16.01 -1.38
C GLU A 57 3.69 15.38 -1.42
N LYS A 58 3.12 15.20 -2.62
CA LYS A 58 1.81 14.58 -2.79
C LYS A 58 1.81 13.13 -2.32
N MET A 59 0.75 12.73 -1.62
CA MET A 59 0.59 11.36 -1.13
C MET A 59 0.13 10.40 -2.24
N TYR A 60 1.08 9.83 -2.98
CA TYR A 60 0.82 8.72 -3.89
C TYR A 60 0.95 7.37 -3.17
N ILE A 61 0.57 6.28 -3.85
CA ILE A 61 0.57 4.94 -3.24
C ILE A 61 1.98 4.53 -2.79
N GLN A 62 2.99 4.82 -3.61
CA GLN A 62 4.39 4.58 -3.28
C GLN A 62 4.81 5.39 -2.05
N THR A 63 4.40 6.66 -1.98
CA THR A 63 4.68 7.54 -0.85
C THR A 63 4.11 6.98 0.47
N ARG A 64 2.86 6.49 0.43
CA ARG A 64 2.23 5.84 1.59
C ARG A 64 2.91 4.53 1.95
N MET A 65 3.31 3.72 0.97
CA MET A 65 4.06 2.48 1.22
C MET A 65 5.43 2.74 1.84
N ALA A 66 6.10 3.85 1.49
CA ALA A 66 7.39 4.22 2.07
C ALA A 66 7.31 4.46 3.59
N GLU A 67 6.16 4.90 4.12
CA GLU A 67 5.95 5.05 5.57
C GLU A 67 6.02 3.69 6.29
N PHE A 68 5.73 2.60 5.57
CA PHE A 68 5.73 1.23 6.08
C PHE A 68 6.84 0.36 5.48
N ALA A 69 7.87 0.98 4.88
CA ALA A 69 8.84 0.28 4.03
C ALA A 69 9.49 -0.92 4.74
N LYS A 70 9.92 -0.75 6.00
CA LYS A 70 10.53 -1.83 6.79
C LYS A 70 9.56 -2.99 7.03
N GLU A 71 8.31 -2.70 7.35
CA GLU A 71 7.30 -3.73 7.61
C GLU A 71 6.93 -4.48 6.32
N LEU A 72 6.78 -3.74 5.22
CA LEU A 72 6.56 -4.32 3.90
C LEU A 72 7.70 -5.25 3.49
N TRP A 73 8.95 -4.84 3.71
CA TRP A 73 10.12 -5.67 3.41
C TRP A 73 10.14 -6.98 4.21
N GLU A 74 9.85 -6.92 5.51
CA GLU A 74 9.74 -8.12 6.35
C GLU A 74 8.59 -9.05 5.96
N LEU A 75 7.51 -8.51 5.37
CA LEU A 75 6.45 -9.33 4.77
C LEU A 75 6.92 -9.96 3.47
N LEU A 76 7.56 -9.19 2.59
CA LEU A 76 8.02 -9.64 1.28
C LEU A 76 9.07 -10.77 1.35
N LYS A 77 9.89 -10.81 2.41
CA LYS A 77 10.84 -11.89 2.66
C LYS A 77 10.19 -13.23 3.04
N ARG A 78 8.89 -13.26 3.35
CA ARG A 78 8.20 -14.50 3.73
C ARG A 78 7.71 -15.22 2.49
N ASP A 79 7.97 -16.53 2.41
CA ASP A 79 7.55 -17.39 1.31
C ASP A 79 6.02 -17.46 1.10
N ASN A 80 5.25 -17.04 2.10
CA ASN A 80 3.80 -17.05 2.08
C ASN A 80 3.17 -15.67 1.77
N THR A 81 3.96 -14.68 1.37
CA THR A 81 3.49 -13.35 0.98
C THR A 81 3.30 -13.25 -0.52
N PHE A 82 2.10 -12.84 -0.92
CA PHE A 82 1.69 -12.63 -2.30
C PHE A 82 1.38 -11.15 -2.52
N VAL A 83 1.92 -10.58 -3.58
CA VAL A 83 1.68 -9.17 -3.95
C VAL A 83 0.84 -9.12 -5.21
N TYR A 84 -0.26 -8.38 -5.16
CA TYR A 84 -1.11 -8.09 -6.29
C TYR A 84 -1.07 -6.60 -6.57
N MET A 85 -0.74 -6.23 -7.81
CA MET A 85 -0.68 -4.84 -8.26
C MET A 85 -1.66 -4.63 -9.41
N CYS A 86 -2.52 -3.61 -9.31
CA CYS A 86 -3.47 -3.29 -10.36
C CYS A 86 -3.72 -1.77 -10.47
N GLY A 87 -3.66 -1.25 -11.69
CA GLY A 87 -3.92 0.15 -11.97
C GLY A 87 -3.31 0.64 -13.27
N LEU A 88 -2.91 1.92 -13.27
CA LEU A 88 -2.34 2.58 -14.44
C LEU A 88 -0.92 2.06 -14.70
N LYS A 89 -0.54 1.87 -15.97
CA LYS A 89 0.79 1.37 -16.36
C LYS A 89 1.96 2.11 -15.68
N GLY A 90 1.85 3.43 -15.49
CA GLY A 90 2.91 4.22 -14.85
C GLY A 90 3.11 3.98 -13.34
N MET A 91 2.29 3.13 -12.71
CA MET A 91 2.38 2.86 -11.28
C MET A 91 3.56 1.97 -10.91
N GLU A 92 3.94 1.06 -11.79
CA GLU A 92 4.97 0.04 -11.55
C GLU A 92 6.28 0.70 -11.15
N LYS A 93 6.69 1.73 -11.89
CA LYS A 93 7.95 2.45 -11.67
C LYS A 93 8.08 3.02 -10.25
N GLY A 94 7.03 3.67 -9.75
CA GLY A 94 7.09 4.28 -8.41
C GLY A 94 7.17 3.24 -7.29
N ILE A 95 6.62 2.04 -7.51
CA ILE A 95 6.73 0.92 -6.58
C ILE A 95 8.11 0.29 -6.68
N ASP A 96 8.59 0.02 -7.89
CA ASP A 96 9.91 -0.55 -8.13
C ASP A 96 11.02 0.29 -7.48
N ASP A 97 10.95 1.63 -7.58
CA ASP A 97 11.93 2.53 -6.96
C ASP A 97 12.03 2.33 -5.43
N ILE A 98 10.89 2.08 -4.76
CA ILE A 98 10.86 1.79 -3.32
C ILE A 98 11.40 0.40 -3.03
N MET A 99 11.01 -0.58 -3.83
CA MET A 99 11.41 -1.98 -3.65
C MET A 99 12.92 -2.15 -3.83
N VAL A 100 13.52 -1.49 -4.84
CA VAL A 100 14.97 -1.46 -5.05
C VAL A 100 15.68 -0.82 -3.87
N SER A 101 15.15 0.29 -3.35
CA SER A 101 15.73 0.96 -2.18
C SER A 101 15.70 0.07 -0.93
N LEU A 102 14.64 -0.72 -0.77
CA LEU A 102 14.48 -1.68 0.32
C LEU A 102 15.45 -2.86 0.21
N ALA A 103 15.56 -3.46 -0.97
CA ALA A 103 16.49 -4.56 -1.23
C ALA A 103 17.95 -4.14 -1.00
N ALA A 104 18.34 -3.00 -1.57
CA ALA A 104 19.70 -2.47 -1.43
C ALA A 104 20.06 -2.16 0.04
N ALA A 105 19.09 -1.78 0.87
CA ALA A 105 19.30 -1.55 2.29
C ALA A 105 19.52 -2.84 3.11
N ASP A 106 18.97 -3.98 2.65
CA ASP A 106 19.16 -5.31 3.26
C ASP A 106 20.39 -6.03 2.69
N GLY A 107 21.04 -5.48 1.65
CA GLY A 107 22.22 -6.04 1.00
C GLY A 107 21.93 -7.01 -0.14
N GLU A 108 20.71 -6.96 -0.70
CA GLU A 108 20.25 -7.73 -1.88
C GLU A 108 20.31 -6.89 -3.17
#